data_AF-A0A9E2Z8L4-F1
#
_entry.id   AF-A0A9E2Z8L4-F1
#
_cell.length_a   1.000
_cell.length_b   1.000
_cell.length_c   1.000
_cell.angle_alpha   90.00
_cell.angle_beta   90.00
_cell.angle_gamma   90.00
#
_symmetry.space_group_name_H-M   'P 1'
#
loop_
_entity.id
_entity.type
_entity.pdbx_description
1 polymer ?
#
loop_
_entity_poly.entity_id
_entity_poly.type
_entity_poly.pdbx_seq_one_letter_code
_entity_poly.pdbx_strand_id
1 'polypeptide(L)'
;MDIYLQGLLWVLGIGIVTGGLTALFHRWTAGEGRVLNNEVVGGVFTIVGGLHAVLVAFVLISLFDGASGAHDNAQQEANALVAASWAADSLPDPARTKIHELAHEYAMTVRDKEWPQMRSGQLVVGPGEQQLAQLHT
;
A
#
# COMPACT_ATOMS: atom_id res chain seq x y z
N MET A 1 -13.15 -12.48 10.38
CA MET A 1 -12.99 -12.33 11.84
C MET A 1 -12.59 -10.90 12.09
N ASP A 2 -13.22 -10.21 13.03
CA ASP A 2 -12.98 -8.78 13.25
C ASP A 2 -11.51 -8.53 13.62
N ILE A 3 -10.88 -7.51 13.02
CA ILE A 3 -9.44 -7.23 13.18
C ILE A 3 -9.08 -6.97 14.64
N TYR A 4 -10.03 -6.42 15.40
CA TYR A 4 -9.90 -6.20 16.84
C TYR A 4 -9.82 -7.52 17.62
N LEU A 5 -10.62 -8.52 17.25
CA LEU A 5 -10.66 -9.82 17.93
C LEU A 5 -9.38 -10.61 17.67
N GLN A 6 -8.90 -10.56 16.42
CA GLN A 6 -7.63 -11.18 16.03
C GLN A 6 -6.44 -10.50 16.72
N GLY A 7 -6.46 -9.16 16.80
CA GLY A 7 -5.46 -8.39 17.55
C GLY A 7 -5.43 -8.76 19.04
N LEU A 8 -6.60 -8.84 19.69
CA LEU A 8 -6.71 -9.24 21.10
C LEU A 8 -6.12 -10.64 21.34
N LEU A 9 -6.47 -11.60 20.49
CA LEU A 9 -5.96 -12.97 20.58
C LEU A 9 -4.44 -13.04 20.43
N TRP A 10 -3.85 -12.28 19.50
CA TRP A 10 -2.40 -12.20 19.34
C TRP A 10 -1.71 -11.63 20.58
N VAL A 11 -2.22 -10.54 21.14
CA VAL A 11 -1.65 -9.90 22.34
C VAL A 11 -1.71 -10.85 23.54
N LEU A 12 -2.88 -11.46 23.79
CA LEU A 12 -3.04 -12.41 24.89
C LEU A 12 -2.20 -13.67 24.68
N GLY A 13 -2.16 -14.20 23.46
CA GLY A 13 -1.37 -15.38 23.12
C GLY A 13 0.12 -15.18 23.36
N ILE A 14 0.68 -14.07 22.86
CA ILE A 14 2.10 -13.72 23.07
C ILE A 14 2.40 -13.52 24.56
N GLY A 15 1.50 -12.83 25.29
CA GLY A 15 1.64 -12.63 26.73
C GLY A 15 1.67 -13.95 27.52
N ILE A 16 0.74 -14.86 27.22
CA ILE A 16 0.68 -16.19 27.85
C ILE A 16 1.92 -17.01 27.52
N VAL A 17 2.36 -17.02 26.25
CA VAL A 17 3.56 -17.76 25.82
C VAL A 17 4.80 -17.21 26.52
N THR A 18 4.97 -15.89 26.56
CA THR A 18 6.13 -15.25 27.18
C THR A 18 6.15 -15.48 28.69
N GLY A 19 5.01 -15.31 29.36
CA GLY A 19 4.87 -15.59 30.79
C GLY A 19 5.08 -17.07 31.12
N GLY A 20 4.53 -17.96 30.30
CA GLY A 20 4.69 -19.41 30.43
C GLY A 20 6.13 -19.88 30.24
N LEU A 21 6.81 -19.39 29.20
CA LEU A 21 8.23 -19.64 28.98
C LEU A 21 9.05 -19.13 30.17
N THR A 22 8.81 -17.90 30.62
CA THR A 22 9.53 -17.32 31.77
C THR A 22 9.33 -18.15 33.04
N ALA A 23 8.10 -18.59 33.33
CA ALA A 23 7.80 -19.46 34.47
C ALA A 23 8.45 -20.85 34.34
N LEU A 24 8.46 -21.43 33.14
CA LEU A 24 9.09 -22.72 32.85
C LEU A 24 10.62 -22.64 33.04
N PHE A 25 11.25 -21.60 32.49
CA PHE A 25 12.67 -21.33 32.66
C PHE A 25 13.03 -21.10 34.13
N HIS A 26 12.21 -20.35 34.89
CA HIS A 26 12.40 -20.16 36.33
C HIS A 26 12.32 -21.47 37.12
N ARG A 27 11.43 -22.39 36.71
CA ARG A 27 11.27 -23.68 37.39
C ARG A 27 12.43 -24.65 37.11
N TRP A 28 13.10 -24.53 35.97
CA TRP A 28 14.25 -25.38 35.60
C TRP A 28 15.61 -24.85 36.08
N THR A 29 15.74 -23.55 36.37
CA THR A 29 17.03 -22.91 36.70
C THR A 29 17.24 -22.66 38.20
N ALA A 30 16.45 -23.27 39.09
CA ALA A 30 16.51 -23.07 40.54
C ALA A 30 17.82 -23.54 41.24
N GLY A 31 18.83 -24.03 40.50
CA GLY A 31 20.02 -24.68 41.06
C GLY A 31 21.35 -23.91 41.01
N GLU A 32 21.57 -22.98 40.07
CA GLU A 32 22.95 -22.47 39.83
C GLU A 32 23.01 -20.95 39.68
N GLY A 33 23.86 -20.35 40.52
CA GLY A 33 24.53 -19.05 40.38
C GLY A 33 23.86 -17.99 39.52
N ARG A 34 23.16 -17.06 40.17
CA ARG A 34 22.63 -15.82 39.60
C ARG A 34 23.78 -14.93 39.08
N VAL A 35 24.24 -15.16 37.86
CA VAL A 35 25.10 -14.22 37.13
C VAL A 35 24.22 -13.37 36.22
N LEU A 36 24.42 -12.05 36.29
CA LEU A 36 23.77 -11.03 35.46
C LEU A 36 23.85 -11.41 33.97
N ASN A 37 22.81 -12.04 33.43
CA ASN A 37 22.67 -12.25 31.98
C ASN A 37 21.88 -11.12 31.30
N ASN A 38 21.58 -10.04 32.04
CA ASN A 38 20.77 -8.91 31.56
C ASN A 38 21.49 -8.10 30.46
N GLU A 39 22.82 -8.08 30.45
CA GLU A 39 23.63 -7.39 29.44
C GLU A 39 23.55 -8.10 28.07
N VAL A 40 23.64 -9.43 28.04
CA VAL A 40 23.55 -10.22 26.80
C VAL A 40 22.11 -10.23 26.28
N VAL A 41 21.12 -10.36 27.16
CA VAL A 41 19.70 -10.28 26.79
C VAL A 41 19.35 -8.89 26.24
N GLY A 42 19.83 -7.81 26.88
CA GLY A 42 19.64 -6.44 26.40
C GLY A 42 20.26 -6.20 25.02
N GLY A 43 21.47 -6.71 24.78
CA GLY A 43 22.16 -6.59 23.49
C GLY A 43 21.38 -7.23 22.34
N VAL A 44 20.78 -8.41 22.54
CA VAL A 44 19.95 -9.07 21.52
C VAL A 44 18.70 -8.24 21.21
N PHE A 45 18.02 -7.70 22.22
CA PHE A 45 16.85 -6.83 21.99
C PHE A 45 17.21 -5.54 21.25
N THR A 46 18.36 -4.94 21.53
CA THR A 46 18.83 -3.75 20.79
C THR A 46 19.08 -4.08 19.31
N ILE A 47 19.74 -5.20 19.01
CA ILE A 47 20.02 -5.60 17.63
C ILE A 47 18.73 -5.94 16.88
N VAL A 48 17.87 -6.78 17.48
CA VAL A 48 16.60 -7.20 16.86
C VAL A 48 15.65 -6.02 16.70
N GLY A 49 15.52 -5.17 17.72
CA GLY A 49 14.70 -3.97 17.68
C GLY A 49 15.21 -2.95 16.66
N GLY A 50 16.53 -2.77 16.58
CA GLY A 50 17.17 -1.92 15.57
C GLY A 50 16.91 -2.42 14.15
N LEU A 51 17.13 -3.72 13.88
CA LEU A 51 16.86 -4.31 12.58
C LEU A 51 15.38 -4.21 12.21
N HIS A 52 14.48 -4.46 13.17
CA HIS A 52 13.04 -4.32 12.96
C HIS A 52 12.65 -2.87 12.64
N ALA A 53 13.18 -1.88 13.34
CA ALA A 53 12.93 -0.48 13.05
C ALA A 53 13.37 -0.10 11.63
N VAL A 54 14.53 -0.60 11.19
CA VAL A 54 15.02 -0.40 9.81
C VAL A 54 14.07 -1.06 8.78
N LEU A 55 13.61 -2.29 9.03
CA LEU A 55 12.64 -2.95 8.14
C LEU A 55 11.33 -2.17 8.06
N VAL A 56 10.79 -1.73 9.19
CA VAL A 56 9.56 -0.92 9.24
C VAL A 56 9.76 0.39 8.47
N ALA A 57 10.93 1.03 8.60
CA ALA A 57 11.23 2.24 7.85
C ALA A 57 11.19 2.00 6.34
N PHE A 58 11.81 0.92 5.84
CA PHE A 58 11.76 0.57 4.41
C PHE A 58 10.36 0.26 3.92
N VAL A 59 9.58 -0.50 4.69
CA VAL A 59 8.18 -0.80 4.35
C VAL A 59 7.36 0.48 4.26
N LEU A 60 7.55 1.40 5.20
CA LEU A 60 6.82 2.67 5.23
C LEU A 60 7.20 3.57 4.06
N ILE A 61 8.50 3.67 3.73
CA ILE A 61 8.99 4.42 2.57
C ILE A 61 8.38 3.85 1.29
N SER A 62 8.45 2.53 1.08
CA SER A 62 7.88 1.88 -0.11
C SER A 62 6.38 2.07 -0.23
N LEU A 63 5.66 2.04 0.90
CA LEU A 63 4.21 2.26 0.93
C LEU A 63 3.85 3.69 0.50
N PHE A 64 4.53 4.70 1.06
CA PHE A 64 4.27 6.09 0.70
C PHE A 64 4.71 6.41 -0.72
N ASP A 65 5.86 5.90 -1.15
CA ASP A 65 6.36 6.09 -2.52
C ASP A 65 5.38 5.51 -3.55
N GLY A 66 4.86 4.30 -3.30
CA GLY A 66 3.83 3.68 -4.13
C GLY A 66 2.51 4.48 -4.15
N ALA A 67 2.08 4.98 -2.99
CA ALA A 67 0.86 5.79 -2.90
C ALA A 67 0.99 7.14 -3.59
N SER A 68 2.12 7.83 -3.40
CA SER A 68 2.45 9.09 -4.07
C SER A 68 2.57 8.90 -5.57
N GLY A 69 3.27 7.86 -6.05
CA GLY A 69 3.37 7.58 -7.47
C GLY A 69 2.01 7.29 -8.13
N ALA A 70 1.12 6.56 -7.46
CA ALA A 70 -0.24 6.34 -7.95
C ALA A 70 -1.05 7.65 -8.04
N HIS A 71 -0.91 8.52 -7.03
CA HIS A 71 -1.56 9.83 -7.04
C HIS A 71 -1.03 10.74 -8.15
N ASP A 72 0.30 10.83 -8.29
CA ASP A 72 0.96 11.68 -9.28
C ASP A 72 0.64 11.23 -10.71
N ASN A 73 0.56 9.93 -10.97
CA ASN A 73 0.16 9.39 -12.27
C ASN A 73 -1.29 9.74 -12.60
N ALA A 74 -2.22 9.50 -11.67
CA ALA A 74 -3.63 9.85 -11.87
C ALA A 74 -3.83 11.36 -12.08
N GLN A 75 -3.07 12.19 -11.37
CA GLN A 75 -3.11 13.64 -11.52
C GLN A 75 -2.56 14.09 -12.88
N GLN A 76 -1.46 13.49 -13.34
CA GLN A 76 -0.89 13.77 -14.66
C GLN A 76 -1.87 13.43 -15.79
N GLU A 77 -2.52 12.27 -15.69
CA GLU A 77 -3.51 11.80 -16.67
C GLU A 77 -4.74 12.72 -16.71
N ALA A 78 -5.28 13.09 -15.55
CA ALA A 78 -6.39 14.04 -15.45
C ALA A 78 -6.02 15.41 -16.05
N ASN A 79 -4.82 15.92 -15.76
CA ASN A 79 -4.32 17.17 -16.34
C ASN A 79 -4.17 17.08 -17.86
N ALA A 80 -3.71 15.94 -18.38
CA ALA A 80 -3.56 15.71 -19.82
C ALA A 80 -4.93 15.72 -20.53
N LEU A 81 -5.95 15.09 -19.95
CA LEU A 81 -7.32 15.11 -20.47
C LEU A 81 -7.91 16.52 -20.50
N VAL A 82 -7.68 17.32 -19.44
CA VAL A 82 -8.11 18.73 -19.41
C VAL A 82 -7.37 19.56 -20.45
N ALA A 83 -6.06 19.36 -20.62
CA ALA A 83 -5.30 20.05 -21.65
C ALA A 83 -5.78 19.70 -23.06
N ALA A 84 -6.08 18.41 -23.30
CA ALA A 84 -6.61 17.94 -24.59
C ALA A 84 -8.00 18.53 -24.88
N SER A 85 -8.88 18.60 -23.88
CA SER A 85 -10.22 19.17 -24.03
C SER A 85 -10.18 20.68 -24.32
N TRP A 86 -9.29 21.44 -23.65
CA TRP A 86 -9.06 22.85 -23.96
C TRP A 86 -8.45 23.06 -25.35
N ALA A 87 -7.53 22.20 -25.78
CA ALA A 87 -6.98 22.27 -27.14
C ALA A 87 -8.08 22.02 -28.19
N ALA A 88 -9.01 21.10 -27.90
CA ALA A 88 -10.13 20.79 -28.78
C ALA A 88 -11.13 21.95 -28.95
N ASP A 89 -11.22 22.88 -27.99
CA ASP A 89 -12.13 24.03 -28.08
C ASP A 89 -11.80 24.97 -29.24
N SER A 90 -10.56 24.93 -29.74
CA SER A 90 -10.15 25.69 -30.93
C SER A 90 -10.55 25.02 -32.25
N LEU A 91 -11.05 23.78 -32.21
CA LEU A 91 -11.48 23.04 -33.39
C LEU A 91 -12.96 23.28 -33.72
N PRO A 92 -13.34 23.25 -34.99
CA PRO A 92 -14.75 23.24 -35.39
C PRO A 92 -15.40 21.89 -35.05
N ASP A 93 -16.73 21.91 -34.91
CA ASP A 93 -17.50 20.67 -34.86
C ASP A 93 -17.41 19.93 -36.20
N PRO A 94 -17.37 18.58 -36.22
CA PRO A 94 -17.64 17.66 -35.09
C PRO A 94 -16.41 17.27 -34.25
N ALA A 95 -15.21 17.73 -34.62
CA ALA A 95 -13.96 17.27 -33.99
C ALA A 95 -13.89 17.65 -32.51
N ARG A 96 -14.28 18.88 -32.17
CA ARG A 96 -14.38 19.36 -30.78
C ARG A 96 -15.25 18.45 -29.92
N THR A 97 -16.50 18.22 -30.33
CA THR A 97 -17.44 17.36 -29.59
C THR A 97 -16.90 15.95 -29.41
N LYS A 98 -16.29 15.38 -30.46
CA LYS A 98 -15.73 14.03 -30.41
C LYS A 98 -14.61 13.90 -29.39
N ILE A 99 -13.69 14.87 -29.30
CA ILE A 99 -12.59 14.84 -28.32
C ILE A 99 -13.13 14.98 -26.90
N HIS A 100 -14.08 15.87 -26.66
CA HIS A 100 -14.72 16.02 -25.34
C HIS A 100 -15.44 14.74 -24.90
N GLU A 101 -16.16 14.09 -25.82
CA GLU A 101 -16.84 12.82 -25.55
C GLU A 101 -15.85 11.69 -25.23
N LEU A 102 -14.79 11.54 -26.05
CA LEU A 102 -13.75 10.53 -25.83
C LEU A 102 -13.01 10.75 -24.51
N ALA A 103 -12.64 12.00 -24.18
CA ALA A 103 -11.96 12.32 -22.93
C ALA A 103 -12.85 11.99 -21.71
N HIS A 104 -14.15 12.28 -21.80
CA HIS A 104 -15.11 11.94 -20.75
C HIS A 104 -15.32 10.41 -20.63
N GLU A 105 -15.49 9.71 -21.75
CA GLU A 105 -15.69 8.25 -21.77
C GLU A 105 -14.46 7.50 -21.23
N TYR A 106 -13.27 7.97 -21.58
CA TYR A 106 -12.01 7.46 -21.04
C TYR A 106 -11.93 7.65 -19.53
N ALA A 107 -12.14 8.87 -19.03
CA ALA A 107 -12.09 9.16 -17.60
C ALA A 107 -13.09 8.31 -16.79
N MET A 108 -14.31 8.11 -17.33
CA MET A 108 -15.32 7.26 -16.72
C MET A 108 -14.90 5.78 -16.71
N THR A 109 -14.31 5.30 -17.80
CA THR A 109 -13.83 3.92 -17.92
C THR A 109 -12.72 3.62 -16.92
N VAL A 110 -11.72 4.50 -16.83
CA VAL A 110 -10.61 4.36 -15.89
C VAL A 110 -11.11 4.34 -14.44
N ARG A 111 -11.97 5.30 -14.07
CA ARG A 111 -12.52 5.42 -12.71
C ARG A 111 -13.42 4.24 -12.32
N ASP A 112 -14.35 3.86 -13.19
CA ASP A 112 -15.44 2.94 -12.83
C ASP A 112 -15.11 1.47 -13.11
N LYS A 113 -14.10 1.19 -13.97
CA LYS A 113 -13.72 -0.19 -14.33
C LYS A 113 -12.28 -0.52 -13.97
N GLU A 114 -11.32 0.33 -14.34
CA GLU A 114 -9.90 -0.01 -14.20
C GLU A 114 -9.41 0.12 -12.75
N TRP A 115 -9.75 1.21 -12.06
CA TRP A 115 -9.38 1.39 -10.65
C TRP A 115 -9.91 0.29 -9.72
N PRO A 116 -11.18 -0.17 -9.84
CA PRO A 116 -11.65 -1.35 -9.10
C PRO A 116 -10.84 -2.62 -9.39
N GLN A 117 -10.47 -2.86 -10.65
CA GLN A 117 -9.63 -4.01 -11.03
C GLN A 117 -8.24 -3.90 -10.38
N MET A 118 -7.58 -2.74 -10.47
CA MET A 118 -6.29 -2.47 -9.82
C MET A 118 -6.37 -2.66 -8.30
N ARG A 119 -7.43 -2.17 -7.65
CA ARG A 119 -7.65 -2.34 -6.22
C ARG A 119 -7.80 -3.80 -5.81
N SER A 120 -8.38 -4.62 -6.67
CA SER A 120 -8.51 -6.07 -6.46
C SER A 120 -7.25 -6.87 -6.83
N GLY A 121 -6.18 -6.20 -7.30
CA GLY A 121 -4.95 -6.84 -7.75
C GLY A 121 -5.10 -7.60 -9.07
N GLN A 122 -6.17 -7.32 -9.83
CA GLN A 122 -6.40 -7.90 -11.15
C GLN A 122 -5.62 -7.13 -12.22
N LEU A 123 -5.25 -7.83 -13.29
CA LEU A 123 -4.76 -7.19 -14.51
C LEU A 123 -5.84 -6.28 -15.08
N VAL A 124 -5.47 -5.07 -15.49
CA VAL A 124 -6.39 -4.12 -16.11
C VAL A 124 -6.76 -4.64 -17.49
N VAL A 125 -8.03 -5.02 -17.65
CA VAL A 125 -8.62 -5.42 -18.94
C VAL A 125 -9.83 -4.52 -19.18
N GLY A 126 -9.74 -3.67 -20.19
CA GLY A 126 -10.76 -2.67 -20.48
C GLY A 126 -10.52 -1.91 -21.78
N PRO A 127 -11.50 -1.12 -22.23
CA PRO A 127 -11.39 -0.30 -23.43
C PRO A 127 -10.57 0.98 -23.24
N GLY A 128 -10.05 1.26 -22.03
CA GLY A 128 -9.33 2.51 -21.72
C GLY A 128 -8.15 2.75 -22.67
N GLU A 129 -7.29 1.75 -22.86
CA GLU A 129 -6.18 1.80 -23.82
C GLU A 129 -6.66 2.11 -25.26
N GLN A 130 -7.81 1.57 -25.67
CA GLN A 130 -8.36 1.82 -27.01
C GLN A 130 -8.93 3.25 -27.15
N GLN A 131 -9.56 3.78 -26.09
CA GLN A 131 -10.06 5.14 -26.05
C GLN A 131 -8.92 6.16 -26.03
N LEU A 132 -7.85 5.88 -25.26
CA LEU A 132 -6.63 6.68 -25.23
C LEU A 132 -5.94 6.70 -26.61
N ALA A 133 -5.84 5.54 -27.27
CA ALA A 133 -5.30 5.48 -28.62
C ALA A 133 -6.09 6.34 -29.63
N GLN A 134 -7.42 6.40 -29.49
CA GLN A 134 -8.28 7.26 -30.33
C GLN A 134 -8.08 8.75 -30.07
N LEU A 135 -7.69 9.17 -28.86
CA LEU A 135 -7.37 10.55 -28.54
C LEU A 135 -6.03 11.01 -29.13
N HIS A 136 -5.10 10.08 -29.37
CA HIS A 136 -3.79 10.37 -29.98
C HIS A 136 -3.81 10.44 -31.52
N THR A 137 -4.91 10.05 -32.17
CA THR A 137 -5.01 9.94 -33.64
C THR A 137 -5.75 11.12 -34.25
#